data_AF-A0A520Z4P6-F1
#
_entry.id   AF-A0A520Z4P6-F1
#
_cell.length_a   1.000
_cell.length_b   1.000
_cell.length_c   1.000
_cell.angle_alpha   90.00
_cell.angle_beta   90.00
_cell.angle_gamma   90.00
#
_symmetry.space_group_name_H-M   'P 1'
#
loop_
_entity.id
_entity.type
_entity.pdbx_description
1 polymer ?
#
loop_
_entity_poly.entity_id
_entity_poly.type
_entity_poly.pdbx_seq_one_letter_code
_entity_poly.pdbx_strand_id
1 'polypeptide(L)' 'FNERDIISANGMIVRPDRLVLDKNKNAILIDYKTGAFDKKHEQQLITYSDIIESMGIEVKKRILIYIDQDIEIKEL' A
#
# COMPACT_ATOMS: atom_id res chain seq x y z
N PHE A 1 -6.43 5.70 8.55
CA PHE A 1 -7.52 5.67 7.57
C PHE A 1 -7.38 4.40 6.76
N ASN A 2 -8.49 3.70 6.52
CA ASN A 2 -8.56 2.52 5.65
C ASN A 2 -8.63 2.99 4.17
N GLU A 3 -8.33 2.07 3.25
CA GLU A 3 -8.39 2.15 1.77
C GLU A 3 -8.81 3.51 1.18
N ARG A 4 -7.91 4.13 0.41
CA ARG A 4 -8.19 5.38 -0.33
C ARG A 4 -7.69 5.28 -1.75
N ASP A 5 -8.50 5.80 -2.67
CA ASP A 5 -8.09 5.98 -4.06
C ASP A 5 -7.04 7.07 -4.17
N ILE A 6 -6.02 6.78 -4.98
CA ILE A 6 -4.97 7.70 -5.39
C ILE A 6 -5.15 7.87 -6.90
N ILE A 7 -5.39 9.10 -7.32
CA ILE A 7 -5.51 9.46 -8.73
C ILE A 7 -4.16 10.04 -9.14
N SER A 8 -3.42 9.31 -9.97
CA SER A 8 -2.14 9.79 -10.51
C SER A 8 -2.35 10.97 -11.46
N ALA A 9 -1.28 11.69 -11.77
CA ALA A 9 -1.30 12.83 -12.69
C ALA A 9 -1.78 12.48 -14.11
N ASN A 10 -1.63 11.21 -14.54
CA ASN A 10 -2.11 10.72 -15.83
C ASN A 10 -3.52 10.09 -15.78
N GLY A 11 -4.23 10.24 -14.66
CA GLY A 11 -5.62 9.76 -14.49
C GLY A 11 -5.75 8.28 -14.13
N MET A 12 -4.65 7.59 -13.85
CA MET A 12 -4.70 6.22 -13.36
C MET A 12 -5.13 6.21 -11.90
N ILE A 13 -6.12 5.36 -11.58
CA ILE A 13 -6.62 5.20 -10.22
C ILE A 13 -5.96 3.96 -9.62
N VAL A 14 -5.30 4.13 -8.49
CA VAL A 14 -4.74 3.02 -7.70
C VAL A 14 -5.26 3.07 -6.27
N ARG A 15 -5.42 1.90 -5.66
CA ARG A 15 -5.94 1.75 -4.29
C ARG A 15 -5.07 0.77 -3.53
N PRO A 16 -4.09 1.24 -2.73
CA PRO A 16 -3.42 0.37 -1.78
C PRO A 16 -4.35 0.05 -0.61
N ASP A 17 -4.19 -1.12 0.01
CA ASP A 17 -4.98 -1.51 1.19
C ASP A 17 -4.82 -0.49 2.34
N ARG A 18 -3.60 0.02 2.51
CA ARG A 18 -3.31 1.04 3.51
C ARG A 18 -2.20 1.99 3.07
N LEU A 19 -2.54 3.27 3.08
CA LEU A 19 -1.61 4.38 2.95
C LEU A 19 -1.66 5.22 4.24
N VAL A 20 -0.53 5.36 4.91
CA VAL A 20 -0.37 6.27 6.05
C VAL A 20 0.43 7.47 5.60
N LEU A 21 -0.14 8.66 5.78
CA LEU A 21 0.52 9.93 5.51
C LEU A 21 0.75 10.66 6.83
N ASP A 22 1.95 11.20 7.02
CA ASP A 22 2.24 12.09 8.14
C ASP A 22 2.16 13.58 7.72
N LYS A 23 2.34 14.47 8.70
CA LYS A 23 2.30 15.93 8.47
C LYS A 23 3.49 16.45 7.66
N ASN A 24 4.55 15.66 7.50
CA ASN A 24 5.79 16.03 6.83
C ASN A 24 5.86 15.49 5.39
N LYS A 25 4.71 15.08 4.81
CA LYS A 25 4.63 14.47 3.49
C LYS A 25 5.44 13.17 3.36
N ASN A 26 5.50 12.38 4.43
CA ASN A 26 6.00 11.01 4.34
C ASN A 26 4.84 10.03 4.19
N ALA A 27 5.06 8.98 3.40
CA ALA A 27 4.14 7.88 3.18
C ALA A 27 4.69 6.55 3.69
N ILE A 28 3.80 5.73 4.25
CA ILE A 28 4.01 4.29 4.46
C ILE A 28 2.91 3.55 3.71
N LEU A 29 3.31 2.65 2.82
CA LEU A 29 2.44 1.77 2.06
C LEU A 29 2.44 0.37 2.68
N ILE A 30 1.25 -0.18 2.89
CA ILE A 30 1.04 -1.54 3.36
C ILE A 30 -0.01 -2.19 2.48
N ASP A 31 0.31 -3.38 1.98
CA ASP A 31 -0.55 -4.18 1.11
C ASP A 31 -0.56 -5.63 1.61
N TYR A 32 -1.76 -6.18 1.77
CA TYR A 32 -2.00 -7.50 2.35
C TYR A 32 -2.32 -8.48 1.23
N LYS A 33 -1.71 -9.66 1.29
CA LYS A 33 -1.91 -10.73 0.30
C LYS A 33 -2.23 -12.03 1.02
N THR A 34 -3.14 -12.82 0.44
CA THR A 34 -3.40 -14.19 0.87
C THR A 34 -2.71 -15.16 -0.09
N GLY A 35 -2.25 -16.30 0.42
CA GLY A 35 -1.59 -17.33 -0.38
C GLY A 35 -0.13 -17.00 -0.68
N ALA A 36 0.44 -17.67 -1.68
CA ALA A 36 1.87 -17.64 -1.92
C ALA A 36 2.38 -16.30 -2.47
N PHE A 37 3.65 -16.01 -2.21
CA PHE A 37 4.34 -14.86 -2.77
C PHE A 37 4.33 -14.87 -4.31
N ASP A 38 3.97 -13.73 -4.90
CA ASP A 38 4.08 -13.47 -6.34
C ASP A 38 4.84 -12.16 -6.55
N LYS A 39 5.81 -12.15 -7.48
CA LYS A 39 6.55 -10.95 -7.88
C LYS A 39 5.64 -9.83 -8.38
N LYS A 40 4.45 -10.15 -8.88
CA LYS A 40 3.45 -9.16 -9.27
C LYS A 40 3.00 -8.29 -8.09
N HIS A 41 2.97 -8.82 -6.88
CA HIS A 41 2.61 -8.07 -5.67
C HIS A 41 3.67 -7.00 -5.36
N GLU A 42 4.95 -7.34 -5.53
CA GLU A 42 6.05 -6.38 -5.38
C GLU A 42 5.97 -5.29 -6.46
N GLN A 43 5.77 -5.67 -7.73
CA GLN A 43 5.65 -4.71 -8.83
C GLN A 43 4.47 -3.75 -8.63
N GLN A 44 3.34 -4.26 -8.11
CA GLN A 44 2.18 -3.44 -7.75
C GLN A 44 2.54 -2.41 -6.67
N LEU A 45 3.21 -2.85 -5.59
CA LEU A 45 3.61 -1.96 -4.50
C LEU A 45 4.64 -0.90 -4.92
N ILE A 46 5.56 -1.26 -5.83
CA ILE A 46 6.48 -0.30 -6.47
C ILE A 46 5.69 0.73 -7.28
N THR A 47 4.74 0.29 -8.09
CA THR A 47 3.91 1.18 -8.91
C THR A 47 3.16 2.21 -8.04
N TYR A 48 2.65 1.79 -6.89
CA TYR A 48 2.02 2.71 -5.93
C TYR A 48 3.02 3.71 -5.35
N SER A 49 4.23 3.25 -5.02
CA SER A 49 5.31 4.12 -4.54
C SER A 49 5.64 5.21 -5.55
N ASP A 50 5.88 4.83 -6.81
CA ASP A 50 6.29 5.75 -7.87
C ASP A 50 5.23 6.84 -8.11
N ILE A 51 3.95 6.47 -8.07
CA ILE A 51 2.83 7.43 -8.19
C ILE A 51 2.84 8.41 -7.03
N ILE A 52 2.98 7.94 -5.79
CA ILE A 52 2.99 8.79 -4.61
C ILE A 52 4.23 9.71 -4.60
N GLU A 53 5.40 9.18 -4.95
CA GLU A 53 6.64 9.94 -5.05
C GLU A 53 6.55 11.02 -6.13
N SER A 54 5.89 10.74 -7.26
CA SER A 54 5.62 11.75 -8.30
C SER A 54 4.74 12.91 -7.82
N MET A 55 3.99 12.74 -6.73
CA MET A 55 3.20 13.79 -6.08
C MET A 55 4.02 14.62 -5.07
N GLY A 56 5.33 14.35 -4.93
CA GLY A 56 6.20 15.04 -3.97
C GLY A 56 6.01 14.58 -2.52
N ILE A 57 5.57 13.33 -2.33
CA ILE A 57 5.42 12.67 -1.04
C ILE A 57 6.50 11.59 -0.94
N GLU A 58 7.30 11.59 0.11
CA GLU A 58 8.41 10.63 0.26
C GLU A 58 7.92 9.30 0.83
N VAL A 59 8.09 8.19 0.10
CA VAL A 59 7.69 6.86 0.57
C VAL A 59 8.79 6.26 1.44
N LYS A 60 8.59 6.31 2.77
CA LYS A 60 9.58 5.83 3.75
C LYS A 60 9.60 4.31 3.89
N LYS A 61 8.45 3.66 3.69
CA LYS A 61 8.31 2.20 3.83
C LYS A 61 7.30 1.64 2.83
N ARG A 62 7.65 0.47 2.30
CA ARG A 62 6.82 -0.39 1.45
C ARG A 62 6.76 -1.76 2.11
N ILE A 63 5.57 -2.21 2.49
CA ILE A 63 5.37 -3.43 3.28
C ILE A 63 4.36 -4.33 2.56
N LEU A 64 4.79 -5.56 2.24
CA LEU A 64 3.90 -6.65 1.85
C LEU A 64 3.70 -7.55 3.06
N ILE A 65 2.44 -7.81 3.41
CA ILE A 65 2.08 -8.72 4.51
C ILE A 65 1.33 -9.89 3.91
N TYR A 66 1.92 -11.07 3.99
CA TYR A 66 1.27 -12.31 3.58
C TYR A 66 0.56 -12.94 4.77
N ILE A 67 -0.75 -13.15 4.64
CA ILE A 67 -1.59 -13.78 5.65
C ILE A 67 -1.99 -15.16 5.12
N ASP A 68 -1.37 -16.21 5.66
CA ASP A 68 -1.80 -17.60 5.48
C ASP A 68 -2.85 -17.99 6.55
N GLN A 69 -3.43 -19.20 6.45
CA GLN A 69 -4.49 -19.66 7.36
C GLN A 69 -4.00 -19.76 8.82
N ASP A 70 -4.34 -18.75 9.62
CA ASP A 70 -5.41 -18.78 10.62
C ASP A 70 -5.55 -17.36 11.21
N ILE A 71 -6.63 -16.66 10.86
CA ILE A 71 -6.93 -15.33 11.44
C ILE A 71 -7.80 -15.56 12.67
N GLU A 72 -7.21 -15.54 13.87
CA GLU A 72 -7.95 -15.56 15.12
C GLU A 72 -8.50 -14.15 15.41
N ILE A 73 -9.80 -13.95 15.22
CA ILE A 73 -10.49 -12.71 15.56
C ILE A 73 -11.11 -12.87 16.96
N LYS A 74 -10.59 -12.12 17.94
CA LYS A 74 -11.17 -11.98 19.27
C LYS A 74 -11.65 -10.55 19.47
N GLU A 75 -12.95 -10.41 19.72
CA GLU A 75 -13.52 -9.20 20.30
C GLU A 75 -13.49 -9.36 21.82
N LEU A 76 -12.99 -8.35 22.55
CA LEU A 76 -12.96 -8.28 24.01
C LEU A 76 -13.93 -7.21 24.48
#